data_AF-A0A961CGA8-F1
#
_entry.id   AF-A0A961CGA8-F1
#
_cell.length_a   1.000
_cell.length_b   1.000
_cell.length_c   1.000
_cell.angle_alpha   90.00
_cell.angle_beta   90.00
_cell.angle_gamma   90.00
#
_symmetry.space_group_name_H-M   'P 1'
#
loop_
_entity.id
_entity.type
_entity.pdbx_description
1 polymer ?
#
loop_
_entity_poly.entity_id
_entity_poly.type
_entity_poly.pdbx_seq_one_letter_code
_entity_poly.pdbx_strand_id
1 'polypeptide(L)'
;VYAGAIVVLFLFVIMLLGVDRTDDLEVDPLTGQRTAAIVAGVLLAGGLTALFLAADITGAPSSVAAIDDAVPNVTQVARAMFTDYLWAFEITSVLLVIAVVGAVALARHNRDAYLDVDEDGTPSGEAAS
;
A
#
# COMPACT_ATOMS: atom_id res chain seq x y z
N VAL A 1 9.41 -10.53 2.43
CA VAL A 1 9.08 -9.21 1.82
C VAL A 1 8.22 -8.35 2.74
N TYR A 2 7.01 -8.80 3.11
CA TYR A 2 6.11 -8.02 3.97
C TYR A 2 6.77 -7.56 5.29
N ALA A 3 7.18 -8.51 6.14
CA ALA A 3 7.80 -8.17 7.42
C ALA A 3 9.18 -7.50 7.26
N GLY A 4 10.01 -7.94 6.31
CA GLY A 4 11.41 -7.51 6.21
C GLY A 4 11.66 -6.20 5.47
N ALA A 5 10.82 -5.83 4.50
CA ALA A 5 11.02 -4.63 3.69
C ALA A 5 9.90 -3.60 3.92
N ILE A 6 8.64 -4.02 3.76
CA ILE A 6 7.49 -3.12 3.83
C ILE A 6 7.30 -2.61 5.26
N VAL A 7 7.13 -3.53 6.22
CA VAL A 7 6.93 -3.16 7.63
C VAL A 7 8.13 -2.38 8.18
N VAL A 8 9.36 -2.81 7.89
CA VAL A 8 10.57 -2.09 8.32
C VAL A 8 10.64 -0.67 7.74
N LEU A 9 10.29 -0.47 6.47
CA LEU A 9 10.21 0.86 5.86
C LEU A 9 9.17 1.74 6.58
N PHE A 10 7.97 1.20 6.83
CA PHE A 10 6.94 1.93 7.58
C PHE A 10 7.41 2.30 8.99
N LEU A 11 8.03 1.36 9.72
CA LEU A 11 8.57 1.60 11.05
C LEU A 11 9.64 2.69 11.04
N PHE A 12 10.51 2.71 10.03
CA PHE A 12 11.50 3.76 9.85
C PHE A 12 10.84 5.12 9.63
N VAL A 13 9.84 5.18 8.74
CA VAL A 13 9.11 6.43 8.44
C VAL A 13 8.38 6.99 9.66
N ILE A 14 7.64 6.17 10.41
CA ILE A 14 6.94 6.66 11.62
C ILE A 14 7.91 7.10 12.71
N MET A 15 9.09 6.47 12.80
CA MET A 15 10.14 6.86 13.73
C MET A 15 10.77 8.19 13.32
N LEU A 16 11.03 8.41 12.03
CA LEU A 16 11.52 9.68 11.51
C LEU A 16 10.51 10.81 11.68
N LEU A 17 9.21 10.52 11.47
CA LEU A 17 8.14 11.49 11.62
C LEU A 17 7.77 11.79 13.08
N GLY A 18 8.32 11.04 14.04
CA GLY A 18 8.08 11.26 15.46
C GLY A 18 6.59 11.30 15.81
N VAL A 19 5.84 10.28 15.40
CA VAL A 19 4.39 10.19 15.67
C VAL A 19 4.14 10.22 17.19
N ASP A 20 3.79 11.38 17.72
CA ASP A 20 3.40 11.58 19.09
C ASP A 20 1.93 11.18 19.26
N ARG A 21 1.62 10.32 20.23
CA ARG A 21 0.26 9.81 20.46
C ARG A 21 -0.52 10.75 21.37
N THR A 22 -0.70 11.98 20.94
CA THR A 22 -1.51 12.99 21.65
C THR A 22 -2.84 13.28 20.94
N ASP A 23 -3.30 12.35 20.10
CA ASP A 23 -4.70 12.32 19.69
C ASP A 23 -5.54 11.95 20.93
N ASP A 24 -6.23 12.93 21.49
CA ASP A 24 -7.24 12.76 22.52
C ASP A 24 -8.32 11.80 21.99
N LEU A 25 -8.19 10.51 22.30
CA LEU A 25 -9.16 9.47 21.93
C LEU A 25 -10.54 9.67 22.60
N GLU A 26 -10.66 10.70 23.45
CA GLU A 26 -11.88 11.12 24.12
C GLU A 26 -12.79 12.00 23.24
N VAL A 27 -12.27 12.65 22.20
CA VAL A 27 -13.05 13.55 21.35
C VAL A 27 -13.24 12.95 19.97
N ASP A 28 -14.36 12.24 19.77
CA ASP A 28 -14.80 11.84 18.43
C ASP A 28 -15.04 13.11 17.59
N PRO A 29 -14.29 13.35 16.49
CA PRO A 29 -14.49 14.54 15.65
C PRO A 29 -15.85 14.54 14.94
N LEU A 30 -16.47 13.37 14.77
CA LEU A 30 -17.82 13.20 14.25
C LEU A 30 -18.64 12.31 15.21
N THR A 31 -19.74 12.85 15.72
CA THR A 31 -20.63 12.14 16.66
C THR A 31 -21.11 10.81 16.08
N GLY A 32 -20.77 9.70 16.76
CA GLY A 32 -21.24 8.36 16.39
C GLY A 32 -20.41 7.65 15.32
N GLN A 33 -19.31 8.23 14.83
CA GLN A 33 -18.42 7.60 13.86
C GLN A 33 -17.88 6.25 14.36
N ARG A 34 -17.46 6.18 15.62
CA ARG A 34 -16.92 4.95 16.22
C ARG A 34 -17.95 3.82 16.21
N THR A 35 -19.19 4.11 16.60
CA THR A 35 -20.29 3.13 16.57
C THR A 35 -20.63 2.74 15.14
N ALA A 36 -20.71 3.69 14.20
CA ALA A 36 -20.96 3.40 12.80
C ALA A 36 -19.86 2.53 12.17
N ALA A 37 -18.59 2.80 12.48
CA ALA A 37 -17.44 2.00 12.00
C ALA A 37 -17.47 0.57 12.56
N ILE A 38 -17.80 0.40 13.85
CA ILE A 38 -17.95 -0.93 14.46
C ILE A 38 -19.11 -1.69 13.80
N VAL A 39 -20.27 -1.05 13.64
CA VAL A 39 -21.43 -1.68 12.98
C VAL A 39 -21.10 -2.08 11.55
N ALA A 40 -20.47 -1.19 10.78
CA ALA A 40 -20.03 -1.48 9.41
C ALA A 40 -19.03 -2.64 9.37
N GLY A 41 -18.05 -2.66 10.27
CA GLY A 41 -17.06 -3.75 10.38
C GLY A 41 -17.69 -5.09 10.71
N VAL A 42 -18.64 -5.11 11.67
CA VAL A 42 -19.38 -6.32 12.05
C VAL A 42 -20.29 -6.80 10.92
N LEU A 43 -21.00 -5.89 10.24
CA LEU A 43 -21.84 -6.25 9.10
C LEU A 43 -21.03 -6.79 7.93
N LEU A 44 -19.87 -6.20 7.65
CA LEU A 44 -18.97 -6.68 6.60
C LEU A 44 -18.40 -8.06 6.98
N ALA A 45 -17.88 -8.23 8.19
CA ALA A 45 -17.35 -9.51 8.66
C ALA A 45 -18.44 -10.60 8.70
N GLY A 46 -19.62 -10.27 9.22
CA GLY A 46 -20.78 -11.16 9.28
C GLY A 46 -21.30 -11.51 7.89
N GLY A 47 -21.36 -10.54 6.97
CA GLY A 47 -21.75 -10.74 5.58
C GLY A 47 -20.78 -11.63 4.80
N LEU A 48 -19.47 -11.41 4.96
CA LEU A 48 -18.45 -12.31 4.39
C LEU A 48 -18.56 -13.71 4.98
N THR A 49 -18.72 -13.82 6.29
CA THR A 49 -18.88 -15.12 6.97
C THR A 49 -20.12 -15.84 6.47
N ALA A 50 -21.27 -15.16 6.40
CA ALA A 50 -22.50 -15.71 5.86
C ALA A 50 -22.36 -16.11 4.40
N LEU A 51 -21.67 -15.32 3.57
CA LEU A 51 -21.37 -15.65 2.18
C LEU A 51 -20.50 -16.91 2.09
N PHE A 52 -19.48 -17.06 2.93
CA PHE A 52 -18.64 -18.27 2.96
C PHE A 52 -19.40 -19.51 3.45
N LEU A 53 -20.32 -19.36 4.41
CA LEU A 53 -21.14 -20.47 4.92
C LEU A 53 -22.28 -20.85 3.97
N ALA A 54 -22.85 -19.87 3.26
CA ALA A 54 -23.94 -20.06 2.29
C ALA A 54 -23.42 -20.41 0.89
N ALA A 55 -22.15 -20.13 0.60
CA ALA A 55 -21.47 -20.71 -0.55
C ALA A 55 -21.46 -22.22 -0.32
N ASP A 56 -22.39 -22.89 -0.99
CA ASP A 56 -22.49 -24.33 -1.07
C ASP A 56 -21.10 -24.81 -1.52
N ILE A 57 -20.30 -25.30 -0.57
CA ILE A 57 -18.99 -25.89 -0.84
C ILE A 57 -19.32 -27.23 -1.48
N THR A 58 -19.77 -27.19 -2.74
CA THR A 58 -20.38 -28.30 -3.46
C THR A 58 -19.44 -29.48 -3.69
N GLY A 59 -18.23 -29.47 -3.09
CA GLY A 59 -17.18 -30.43 -3.39
C GLY A 59 -16.85 -30.48 -4.88
N ALA A 60 -17.29 -29.47 -5.65
CA ALA A 60 -16.92 -29.33 -7.04
C ALA A 60 -15.39 -29.40 -7.08
N PRO A 61 -14.81 -30.34 -7.84
CA PRO A 61 -13.37 -30.50 -7.89
C PRO A 61 -12.82 -29.12 -8.20
N SER A 62 -11.93 -28.63 -7.33
CA SER A 62 -11.27 -27.36 -7.53
C SER A 62 -10.77 -27.34 -8.98
N SER A 63 -11.21 -26.36 -9.77
CA SER A 63 -10.64 -26.14 -11.12
C SER A 63 -9.16 -25.76 -11.05
N VAL A 64 -8.62 -25.62 -9.83
CA VAL A 64 -7.20 -25.58 -9.52
C VAL A 64 -6.59 -26.89 -9.98
N ALA A 65 -5.70 -26.79 -10.99
CA ALA A 65 -4.88 -27.90 -11.44
C ALA A 65 -4.31 -28.65 -10.23
N ALA A 66 -4.42 -29.99 -10.25
CA ALA A 66 -3.85 -30.82 -9.19
C ALA A 66 -2.38 -30.45 -9.01
N ILE A 67 -2.01 -30.01 -7.81
CA ILE A 67 -0.63 -29.69 -7.48
C ILE A 67 0.13 -31.01 -7.51
N ASP A 68 1.18 -31.06 -8.33
CA ASP A 68 2.03 -32.24 -8.38
C ASP A 68 3.01 -32.19 -7.20
N ASP A 69 2.75 -32.99 -6.16
CA ASP A 69 3.62 -33.06 -4.97
C ASP A 69 5.04 -33.54 -5.29
N ALA A 70 5.27 -34.16 -6.46
CA ALA A 70 6.61 -34.57 -6.91
C ALA A 70 7.44 -33.40 -7.48
N VAL A 71 6.81 -32.27 -7.81
CA VAL A 71 7.50 -31.09 -8.35
C VAL A 71 7.53 -29.97 -7.30
N PRO A 72 8.70 -29.35 -7.03
CA PRO A 72 8.76 -28.21 -6.11
C PRO A 72 7.74 -27.12 -6.48
N ASN A 73 6.95 -26.67 -5.49
CA ASN A 73 5.89 -25.69 -5.68
C ASN A 73 6.38 -24.40 -6.37
N VAL A 74 7.60 -23.94 -6.03
CA VAL A 74 8.22 -22.76 -6.66
C VAL A 74 8.36 -22.93 -8.17
N THR A 75 8.72 -24.12 -8.64
CA THR A 75 8.86 -24.43 -10.07
C THR A 75 7.51 -24.40 -10.77
N GLN A 76 6.48 -24.95 -10.13
CA GLN A 76 5.11 -24.96 -10.67
C GLN A 76 4.54 -23.53 -10.77
N VAL A 77 4.72 -22.72 -9.72
CA VAL A 77 4.31 -21.31 -9.70
C VAL A 77 5.08 -20.50 -10.75
N ALA A 78 6.40 -20.68 -10.85
CA ALA A 78 7.21 -20.00 -11.84
C ALA A 78 6.72 -20.33 -13.26
N ARG A 79 6.46 -21.61 -13.56
CA ARG A 79 5.91 -22.02 -14.85
C ARG A 79 4.61 -21.30 -15.15
N ALA A 80 3.63 -21.33 -14.24
CA ALA A 80 2.34 -20.67 -14.44
C ALA A 80 2.49 -19.15 -14.63
N MET A 81 3.37 -18.48 -13.86
CA MET A 81 3.64 -17.05 -13.99
C MET A 81 4.26 -16.67 -15.33
N PHE A 82 5.15 -17.51 -15.88
CA PHE A 82 5.85 -17.23 -17.14
C PHE A 82 5.15 -17.80 -18.39
N THR A 83 4.13 -18.64 -18.24
CA THR A 83 3.33 -19.14 -19.38
C THR A 83 1.92 -18.54 -19.38
N ASP A 84 1.12 -18.89 -18.38
CA ASP A 84 -0.33 -18.63 -18.39
C ASP A 84 -0.64 -17.20 -17.94
N TYR A 85 0.17 -16.68 -17.01
CA TYR A 85 0.02 -15.36 -16.42
C TYR A 85 1.11 -14.37 -16.85
N LEU A 86 1.73 -14.59 -18.01
CA LEU A 86 2.84 -13.77 -18.52
C LEU A 86 2.49 -12.27 -18.54
N TRP A 87 1.28 -11.92 -19.00
CA TRP A 87 0.81 -10.53 -19.03
C TRP A 87 0.66 -9.91 -17.64
N ALA A 88 0.15 -10.67 -16.66
CA ALA A 88 0.02 -10.18 -15.29
C ALA A 88 1.40 -9.97 -14.64
N PHE A 89 2.35 -10.87 -14.92
CA PHE A 89 3.73 -10.72 -14.50
C PHE A 89 4.39 -9.48 -15.10
N GLU A 90 4.22 -9.26 -16.41
CA GLU A 90 4.78 -8.11 -17.12
C GLU A 90 4.23 -6.77 -16.61
N ILE A 91 2.91 -6.67 -16.42
CA ILE A 91 2.29 -5.45 -15.86
C ILE A 91 2.83 -5.18 -14.45
N THR A 92 3.00 -6.22 -13.64
CA THR A 92 3.54 -6.08 -12.28
C THR A 92 5.01 -5.64 -12.29
N SER A 93 5.82 -6.14 -13.23
CA SER A 93 7.23 -5.72 -13.36
C SER A 93 7.34 -4.24 -13.73
N VAL A 94 6.53 -3.79 -14.69
CA VAL A 94 6.42 -2.37 -15.08
C VAL A 94 5.93 -1.51 -13.92
N LEU A 95 4.93 -1.98 -13.17
CA LEU A 95 4.44 -1.30 -11.97
C LEU A 95 5.55 -1.09 -10.94
N LEU A 96 6.41 -2.09 -10.71
CA LEU A 96 7.54 -1.97 -9.78
C LEU A 96 8.57 -0.94 -10.27
N VAL A 97 8.86 -0.90 -11.58
CA VAL A 97 9.74 0.12 -12.16
C VAL A 97 9.15 1.52 -11.98
N ILE A 98 7.85 1.68 -12.27
CA ILE A 98 7.13 2.95 -12.06
C ILE A 98 7.17 3.37 -10.59
N ALA A 99 7.00 2.43 -9.64
CA ALA A 99 7.05 2.73 -8.22
C ALA A 99 8.42 3.26 -7.78
N VAL A 100 9.52 2.67 -8.27
CA VAL A 100 10.89 3.14 -7.98
C VAL A 100 11.12 4.53 -8.58
N VAL A 101 10.76 4.73 -9.85
CA VAL A 101 10.89 6.04 -10.51
C VAL A 101 10.05 7.10 -9.80
N GLY A 102 8.81 6.78 -9.45
CA GLY A 102 7.90 7.67 -8.72
C GLY A 102 8.43 8.06 -7.35
N ALA A 103 8.98 7.10 -6.59
CA ALA A 103 9.60 7.38 -5.29
C ALA A 103 10.82 8.31 -5.43
N VAL A 104 11.68 8.09 -6.42
CA VAL A 104 12.86 8.94 -6.67
C VAL A 104 12.45 10.34 -7.14
N ALA A 105 11.46 10.46 -8.02
CA ALA A 105 10.96 11.74 -8.49
C ALA A 105 10.38 12.57 -7.32
N LEU A 106 9.56 11.93 -6.46
CA LEU A 106 8.98 12.58 -5.29
C LEU A 106 10.06 13.03 -4.28
N ALA A 107 11.09 12.21 -4.07
CA ALA A 107 12.19 12.55 -3.16
C ALA A 107 13.07 13.72 -3.66
N ARG A 108 13.13 13.96 -4.98
CA ARG A 108 13.91 15.06 -5.57
C ARG A 108 13.19 16.40 -5.52
N HIS A 109 11.86 16.42 -5.63
CA HIS A 109 11.06 17.65 -5.71
C HIS A 109 11.31 18.65 -4.56
N ASN A 110 11.64 18.17 -3.37
CA ASN A 110 11.88 19.01 -2.19
C ASN A 110 13.28 19.64 -2.14
N ARG A 111 14.18 19.31 -3.08
CA ARG A 111 15.57 19.81 -3.07
C ARG A 111 15.77 21.03 -3.96
N ASP A 112 14.99 21.14 -5.03
CA ASP A 112 15.12 22.24 -6.00
C ASP A 112 14.47 23.54 -5.49
N ALA A 113 13.44 23.46 -4.64
CA ALA A 113 12.78 24.62 -4.03
C ALA A 113 13.65 25.44 -3.06
N TYR A 114 14.81 24.89 -2.63
CA TYR A 114 15.76 25.62 -1.77
C TYR A 114 16.92 26.23 -2.57
N LEU A 115 17.15 25.80 -3.82
CA LEU A 115 18.19 26.38 -4.68
C LEU A 115 17.78 27.70 -5.35
N ASP A 116 16.53 28.14 -5.19
CA ASP A 116 16.00 29.39 -5.76
C ASP A 116 15.92 30.54 -4.72
N VAL A 117 16.40 30.32 -3.48
CA VAL A 117 16.28 31.31 -2.38
C VAL A 117 17.60 32.02 -2.04
N ASP A 118 18.75 31.55 -2.51
CA ASP A 118 20.03 32.17 -2.13
C ASP A 118 20.91 32.51 -3.34
N GLU A 119 20.81 33.76 -3.81
CA GLU A 119 21.99 34.52 -4.28
C GLU A 119 21.99 36.03 -3.92
N ASP A 120 20.90 36.66 -3.43
CA ASP A 120 21.00 38.06 -2.93
C ASP A 120 20.04 38.50 -1.80
N GLY A 121 19.03 37.73 -1.40
CA GLY A 121 18.22 38.07 -0.20
C GLY A 121 17.58 39.47 -0.17
N THR A 122 17.53 40.22 -1.28
CA THR A 122 16.97 41.58 -1.34
C THR A 122 15.60 41.58 -2.05
N PRO A 123 14.54 42.09 -1.41
CA PRO A 123 13.30 42.40 -2.13
C PRO A 123 13.52 43.62 -3.04
N SER A 124 13.43 43.41 -4.36
CA SER A 124 13.73 44.37 -5.43
C SER A 124 12.68 45.48 -5.64
N GLY A 125 12.01 45.93 -4.58
CA GLY A 125 10.80 46.75 -4.70
C GLY A 125 10.75 48.11 -4.00
N GLU A 126 11.65 48.43 -3.05
CA GLU A 126 11.43 49.56 -2.13
C GLU A 126 12.39 50.76 -2.32
N ALA A 127 13.09 50.85 -3.46
CA ALA A 127 14.02 51.95 -3.75
C ALA A 127 13.67 52.66 -5.07
N ALA A 128 12.47 53.22 -5.15
CA ALA A 128 12.18 54.28 -6.11
C ALA A 128 11.03 55.15 -5.58
N SER A 129 11.45 56.21 -4.88
CA SER A 129 10.78 57.52 -4.86
C SER A 129 10.49 58.03 -6.27
#